data_AF-A0A953BPJ6-F1
#
_entry.id   AF-A0A953BPJ6-F1
#
_cell.length_a   1.000
_cell.length_b   1.000
_cell.length_c   1.000
_cell.angle_alpha   90.00
_cell.angle_beta   90.00
_cell.angle_gamma   90.00
#
_symmetry.space_group_name_H-M   'P 1'
#
loop_
_entity.id
_entity.type
_entity.pdbx_description
1 polymer ?
#
loop_
_entity_poly.entity_id
_entity_poly.type
_entity_poly.pdbx_seq_one_letter_code
_entity_poly.pdbx_strand_id
1 'polypeptide(L)'
;MFTIAVTIAMLTLTQPDPNEAAQAGRAESPPPLSGPKVASPDRPKSLVEREFGGKLKRLDVDPAQAALALLELSREETAATERILNERAAIMDRIVTDNLREVVEMAQAFAANDTVGGLRLAADLYKKAEPFVSRGRLVDELAGVLGDENAAELRRLTLEYGRAAIEESAQENGPSGRPRGRMGAVMHERLTTLGHEVRQSFERTVVAQGREFEALLKDLGVTPEQESVIRAVIEETYIATFGKPTRPQQTAGFVKIYGVLDEEQRRELARRLGAAGNQPKAREKRGG
;
A
#
# COMPACT_ATOMS: atom_id res chain seq x y z
N MET A 1 -29.14 -6.91 11.89
CA MET A 1 -28.69 -5.57 11.46
C MET A 1 -27.23 -5.72 11.10
N PHE A 2 -26.93 -5.58 9.80
CA PHE A 2 -25.67 -5.99 9.19
C PHE A 2 -24.62 -4.88 9.30
N THR A 3 -23.61 -5.12 10.12
CA THR A 3 -22.37 -4.35 10.22
C THR A 3 -21.52 -4.64 8.99
N ILE A 4 -21.52 -3.76 7.98
CA ILE A 4 -20.48 -3.77 6.94
C ILE A 4 -19.29 -3.03 7.53
N ALA A 5 -18.60 -3.75 8.42
CA ALA A 5 -17.30 -3.36 8.92
C ALA A 5 -16.33 -3.33 7.74
N VAL A 6 -15.66 -2.19 7.59
CA VAL A 6 -14.32 -2.07 7.03
C VAL A 6 -13.45 -3.15 7.71
N THR A 7 -13.38 -4.32 7.09
CA THR A 7 -12.68 -5.51 7.61
C THR A 7 -11.51 -5.83 6.71
N ILE A 8 -10.53 -4.92 6.66
CA ILE A 8 -9.12 -5.28 6.41
C ILE A 8 -8.27 -4.36 7.30
N ALA A 9 -8.37 -4.55 8.61
CA ALA A 9 -7.33 -4.16 9.57
C ALA A 9 -7.50 -4.97 10.86
N MET A 10 -6.38 -5.51 11.35
CA MET A 10 -6.15 -6.22 12.62
C MET A 10 -6.38 -7.73 12.64
N LEU A 11 -5.28 -8.49 12.47
CA LEU A 11 -4.93 -9.54 13.45
C LEU A 11 -3.43 -9.91 13.39
N THR A 12 -2.58 -9.10 14.01
CA THR A 12 -1.37 -9.59 14.73
C THR A 12 -1.08 -8.62 15.87
N LEU A 13 -1.81 -8.76 16.97
CA LEU A 13 -1.36 -8.27 18.28
C LEU A 13 -0.27 -9.23 18.75
N THR A 14 0.98 -8.83 18.61
CA THR A 14 2.11 -9.49 19.29
C THR A 14 1.98 -9.19 20.77
N GLN A 15 1.56 -10.18 21.56
CA GLN A 15 1.68 -10.11 23.02
C GLN A 15 3.18 -10.12 23.37
N PRO A 16 3.64 -9.28 24.32
CA PRO A 16 4.97 -9.45 24.88
C PRO A 16 5.02 -10.77 25.67
N ASP A 17 6.04 -11.58 25.39
CA ASP A 17 6.30 -12.84 26.08
C ASP A 17 6.44 -12.63 27.60
N PRO A 18 5.73 -13.39 28.45
CA PRO A 18 5.83 -13.28 29.91
C PRO A 18 7.10 -13.94 30.48
N ASN A 19 8.13 -14.20 29.67
CA ASN A 19 9.29 -15.00 30.07
C ASN A 19 10.58 -14.20 30.33
N GLU A 20 10.49 -12.87 30.43
CA GLU A 20 11.64 -11.99 30.63
C GLU A 20 12.05 -11.79 32.10
N ALA A 21 11.55 -12.61 33.03
CA ALA A 21 11.83 -12.49 34.47
C ALA A 21 12.52 -13.72 35.10
N ALA A 22 13.21 -14.57 34.33
CA ALA A 22 13.81 -15.81 34.87
C ALA A 22 15.23 -16.15 34.37
N GLN A 23 16.10 -15.15 34.13
CA GLN A 23 17.54 -15.40 33.92
C GLN A 23 18.43 -14.39 34.67
N ALA A 24 18.29 -14.34 35.99
CA ALA A 24 19.35 -13.83 36.86
C ALA A 24 20.04 -15.03 37.52
N GLY A 25 21.28 -15.32 37.11
CA GLY A 25 22.18 -16.22 37.83
C GLY A 25 22.42 -17.59 37.19
N ARG A 26 23.25 -17.64 36.15
CA ARG A 26 24.15 -18.79 35.92
C ARG A 26 25.53 -18.29 35.49
N ALA A 27 26.52 -18.72 36.26
CA ALA A 27 27.93 -18.42 36.09
C ALA A 27 28.46 -18.93 34.75
N GLU A 28 29.36 -18.14 34.16
CA GLU A 28 30.07 -18.44 32.92
C GLU A 28 30.94 -19.70 33.09
N SER A 29 30.68 -20.71 32.28
CA SER A 29 31.65 -21.75 31.93
C SER A 29 31.88 -21.68 30.42
N PRO A 30 33.14 -21.68 29.94
CA PRO A 30 33.40 -21.53 28.52
C PRO A 30 32.89 -22.77 27.73
N PRO A 31 32.23 -22.58 26.58
CA PRO A 31 31.65 -23.68 25.81
C PRO A 31 32.75 -24.56 25.17
N PRO A 32 32.77 -25.90 25.41
CA PRO A 32 33.88 -26.77 25.03
C PRO A 32 33.82 -27.28 23.58
N LEU A 33 33.05 -26.64 22.68
CA LEU A 33 32.93 -27.05 21.27
C LEU A 33 32.84 -25.83 20.34
N SER A 34 33.84 -24.96 20.37
CA SER A 34 34.04 -24.00 19.28
C SER A 34 34.56 -24.76 18.05
N GLY A 35 33.64 -25.18 17.17
CA GLY A 35 34.00 -25.69 15.86
C GLY A 35 34.81 -24.66 15.05
N PRO A 36 35.50 -25.08 13.97
CA PRO A 36 36.29 -24.17 13.15
C PRO A 36 35.41 -23.00 12.69
N LYS A 37 35.83 -21.78 13.04
CA LYS A 37 35.19 -20.54 12.58
C LYS A 37 35.35 -20.48 11.07
N VAL A 38 34.31 -20.92 10.35
CA VAL A 38 34.20 -20.63 8.92
C VAL A 38 34.00 -19.12 8.84
N ALA A 39 35.04 -18.41 8.40
CA ALA A 39 34.90 -17.03 7.97
C ALA A 39 33.77 -17.05 6.93
N SER A 40 32.60 -16.54 7.30
CA SER A 40 31.53 -16.40 6.34
C SER A 40 32.04 -15.39 5.32
N PRO A 41 32.29 -15.76 4.07
CA PRO A 41 32.57 -14.76 3.05
C PRO A 41 31.41 -13.77 3.08
N ASP A 42 31.70 -12.47 3.01
CA ASP A 42 30.69 -11.42 2.90
C ASP A 42 29.71 -11.85 1.81
N ARG A 43 28.53 -12.31 2.24
CA ARG A 43 27.51 -12.76 1.30
C ARG A 43 27.08 -11.51 0.55
N PRO A 44 27.10 -11.52 -0.79
CA PRO A 44 26.57 -10.39 -1.54
C PRO A 44 25.15 -10.10 -1.07
N LYS A 45 24.80 -8.82 -0.94
CA LYS A 45 23.45 -8.37 -0.54
C LYS A 45 22.42 -9.08 -1.42
N SER A 46 21.32 -9.57 -0.85
CA SER A 46 20.29 -10.29 -1.61
C SER A 46 18.90 -9.97 -1.06
N LEU A 47 17.92 -9.91 -1.95
CA LEU A 47 16.51 -9.83 -1.60
C LEU A 47 15.89 -11.21 -1.33
N VAL A 48 16.60 -12.30 -1.65
CA VAL A 48 16.11 -13.66 -1.50
C VAL A 48 16.33 -14.11 -0.07
N GLU A 49 15.30 -13.96 0.75
CA GLU A 49 15.23 -14.54 2.10
C GLU A 49 14.29 -15.75 2.09
N ARG A 50 14.65 -16.81 2.82
CA ARG A 50 13.80 -17.99 2.99
C ARG A 50 13.37 -18.14 4.45
N GLU A 51 12.11 -18.49 4.64
CA GLU A 51 11.56 -18.82 5.96
C GLU A 51 12.05 -20.20 6.41
N PHE A 52 11.80 -20.56 7.68
CA PHE A 52 12.20 -21.85 8.26
C PHE A 52 11.69 -23.07 7.46
N GLY A 53 10.56 -22.93 6.76
CA GLY A 53 10.00 -23.96 5.87
C GLY A 53 10.62 -24.01 4.46
N GLY A 54 11.67 -23.22 4.18
CA GLY A 54 12.33 -23.16 2.87
C GLY A 54 11.60 -22.32 1.81
N LYS A 55 10.41 -21.77 2.13
CA LYS A 55 9.66 -20.87 1.25
C LYS A 55 10.32 -19.51 1.13
N LEU A 56 10.23 -18.90 -0.04
CA LEU A 56 10.64 -17.52 -0.27
C LEU A 56 9.77 -16.59 0.58
N LYS A 57 10.42 -15.75 1.39
CA LYS A 57 9.76 -14.65 2.08
C LYS A 57 9.32 -13.62 1.04
N ARG A 58 8.01 -13.41 0.93
CA ARG A 58 7.43 -12.48 -0.05
C ARG A 58 7.66 -11.04 0.40
N LEU A 59 7.94 -10.16 -0.57
CA LEU A 59 8.10 -8.73 -0.32
C LEU A 59 6.73 -8.07 -0.31
N ASP A 60 6.53 -7.13 0.60
CA ASP A 60 5.30 -6.32 0.69
C ASP A 60 5.33 -5.08 -0.22
N VAL A 61 6.46 -4.87 -0.92
CA VAL A 61 6.73 -3.72 -1.79
C VAL A 61 7.31 -4.19 -3.13
N ASP A 62 7.42 -3.28 -4.10
CA ASP A 62 8.06 -3.59 -5.38
C ASP A 62 9.54 -4.00 -5.15
N PRO A 63 10.04 -5.08 -5.80
CA PRO A 63 11.41 -5.54 -5.61
C PRO A 63 12.48 -4.46 -5.89
N ALA A 64 12.22 -3.52 -6.80
CA ALA A 64 13.13 -2.41 -7.06
C ALA A 64 13.17 -1.42 -5.88
N GLN A 65 12.04 -1.16 -5.22
CA GLN A 65 12.01 -0.35 -3.99
C GLN A 65 12.75 -1.03 -2.85
N ALA A 66 12.51 -2.34 -2.65
CA ALA A 66 13.22 -3.12 -1.64
C ALA A 66 14.74 -3.13 -1.89
N ALA A 67 15.16 -3.25 -3.16
CA ALA A 67 16.57 -3.21 -3.53
C ALA A 67 17.23 -1.86 -3.22
N LEU A 68 16.55 -0.72 -3.43
CA LEU A 68 17.10 0.60 -3.08
C LEU A 68 17.52 0.69 -1.61
N ALA A 69 16.78 0.04 -0.70
CA ALA A 69 17.09 0.03 0.73
C ALA A 69 18.39 -0.73 1.07
N LEU A 70 18.91 -1.54 0.14
CA LEU A 70 20.17 -2.26 0.29
C LEU A 70 21.36 -1.51 -0.33
N LEU A 71 21.11 -0.51 -1.17
CA LEU A 71 22.16 0.25 -1.85
C LEU A 71 22.67 1.40 -0.99
N GLU A 72 23.94 1.75 -1.17
CA GLU A 72 24.53 2.94 -0.57
C GLU A 72 24.40 4.09 -1.57
N LEU A 73 23.35 4.88 -1.38
CA LEU A 73 23.00 5.99 -2.27
C LEU A 73 23.63 7.30 -1.78
N SER A 74 24.14 8.09 -2.72
CA SER A 74 24.47 9.50 -2.45
C SER A 74 23.20 10.31 -2.18
N ARG A 75 23.33 11.49 -1.55
CA ARG A 75 22.18 12.39 -1.33
C ARG A 75 21.45 12.77 -2.61
N GLU A 76 22.19 12.92 -3.72
CA GLU A 76 21.62 13.24 -5.02
C GLU A 76 20.81 12.07 -5.58
N GLU A 77 21.35 10.85 -5.53
CA GLU A 77 20.65 9.63 -5.93
C GLU A 77 19.40 9.37 -5.07
N THR A 78 19.49 9.56 -3.74
CA THR A 78 18.33 9.47 -2.85
C THR A 78 17.24 10.44 -3.27
N ALA A 79 17.57 11.72 -3.46
CA ALA A 79 16.58 12.72 -3.86
C ALA A 79 15.97 12.45 -5.25
N ALA A 80 16.77 11.92 -6.19
CA ALA A 80 16.29 11.58 -7.53
C ALA A 80 15.36 10.36 -7.52
N THR A 81 15.73 9.31 -6.80
CA THR A 81 14.91 8.09 -6.67
C THR A 81 13.61 8.36 -5.91
N GLU A 82 13.65 9.11 -4.80
CA GLU A 82 12.45 9.53 -4.06
C GLU A 82 11.47 10.30 -4.94
N ARG A 83 11.96 11.19 -5.81
CA ARG A 83 11.10 11.93 -6.75
C ARG A 83 10.33 10.98 -7.67
N ILE A 84 11.02 10.00 -8.26
CA ILE A 84 10.39 8.99 -9.14
C ILE A 84 9.33 8.19 -8.37
N LEU A 85 9.66 7.74 -7.16
CA LEU A 85 8.72 6.98 -6.32
C LEU A 85 7.47 7.80 -5.99
N ASN A 86 7.65 9.05 -5.58
CA ASN A 86 6.55 9.96 -5.24
C ASN A 86 5.67 10.29 -6.46
N GLU A 87 6.27 10.54 -7.62
CA GLU A 87 5.53 10.78 -8.86
C GLU A 87 4.69 9.56 -9.26
N ARG A 88 5.27 8.36 -9.21
CA ARG A 88 4.56 7.12 -9.53
C ARG A 88 3.46 6.81 -8.52
N ALA A 89 3.73 7.00 -7.24
CA ALA A 89 2.73 6.87 -6.18
C ALA A 89 1.55 7.82 -6.41
N ALA A 90 1.81 9.10 -6.72
CA ALA A 90 0.76 10.08 -6.99
C ALA A 90 -0.10 9.73 -8.22
N ILE A 91 0.50 9.13 -9.27
CA ILE A 91 -0.24 8.63 -10.43
C ILE A 91 -1.13 7.45 -10.02
N MET A 92 -0.61 6.49 -9.26
CA MET A 92 -1.41 5.36 -8.76
C MET A 92 -2.55 5.84 -7.85
N ASP A 93 -2.26 6.75 -6.93
CA ASP A 93 -3.24 7.36 -6.00
C ASP A 93 -4.39 8.00 -6.77
N ARG A 94 -4.09 8.71 -7.85
CA ARG A 94 -5.13 9.24 -8.75
C ARG A 94 -5.91 8.11 -9.43
N ILE A 95 -5.24 7.10 -9.98
CA ILE A 95 -5.92 5.96 -10.64
C ILE A 95 -6.86 5.24 -9.68
N VAL A 96 -6.42 4.94 -8.46
CA VAL A 96 -7.21 4.24 -7.46
C VAL A 96 -8.38 5.08 -6.98
N THR A 97 -8.14 6.34 -6.63
CA THR A 97 -9.23 7.24 -6.20
C THR A 97 -10.24 7.50 -7.32
N ASP A 98 -9.77 7.60 -8.57
CA ASP A 98 -10.65 7.82 -9.71
C ASP A 98 -11.45 6.58 -10.14
N ASN A 99 -11.02 5.39 -9.73
CA ASN A 99 -11.62 4.12 -10.15
C ASN A 99 -11.92 3.21 -8.96
N LEU A 100 -12.23 3.82 -7.81
CA LEU A 100 -12.41 3.10 -6.56
C LEU A 100 -13.45 1.99 -6.67
N ARG A 101 -14.54 2.26 -7.39
CA ARG A 101 -15.59 1.29 -7.66
C ARG A 101 -15.03 0.06 -8.37
N GLU A 102 -14.35 0.26 -9.49
CA GLU A 102 -13.79 -0.84 -10.28
C GLU A 102 -12.72 -1.62 -9.50
N VAL A 103 -11.91 -0.95 -8.69
CA VAL A 103 -10.91 -1.60 -7.81
C VAL A 103 -11.61 -2.50 -6.78
N VAL A 104 -12.68 -2.01 -6.13
CA VAL A 104 -13.44 -2.79 -5.14
C VAL A 104 -14.17 -3.95 -5.81
N GLU A 105 -14.87 -3.73 -6.92
CA GLU A 105 -15.57 -4.78 -7.67
C GLU A 105 -14.58 -5.86 -8.16
N MET A 106 -13.39 -5.46 -8.60
CA MET A 106 -12.33 -6.38 -9.01
C MET A 106 -11.85 -7.24 -7.84
N ALA A 107 -11.59 -6.63 -6.68
CA ALA A 107 -11.18 -7.37 -5.48
C ALA A 107 -12.26 -8.36 -5.02
N GLN A 108 -13.54 -7.96 -5.07
CA GLN A 108 -14.67 -8.83 -4.75
C GLN A 108 -14.80 -10.01 -5.72
N ALA A 109 -14.62 -9.77 -7.02
CA ALA A 109 -14.65 -10.84 -8.02
C ALA A 109 -13.57 -11.90 -7.77
N PHE A 110 -12.33 -11.47 -7.49
CA PHE A 110 -11.26 -12.41 -7.14
C PHE A 110 -11.52 -13.15 -5.82
N ALA A 111 -12.04 -12.47 -4.79
CA ALA A 111 -12.42 -13.10 -3.53
C ALA A 111 -13.54 -14.15 -3.70
N ALA A 112 -14.45 -13.93 -4.65
CA ALA A 112 -15.52 -14.85 -5.00
C ALA A 112 -15.10 -15.97 -5.95
N ASN A 113 -13.80 -16.12 -6.26
CA ASN A 113 -13.25 -17.01 -7.29
C ASN A 113 -13.79 -16.77 -8.72
N ASP A 114 -14.42 -15.63 -8.98
CA ASP A 114 -14.80 -15.19 -10.34
C ASP A 114 -13.59 -14.61 -11.07
N THR A 115 -12.71 -15.49 -11.51
CA THR A 115 -11.47 -15.11 -12.20
C THR A 115 -11.77 -14.38 -13.52
N VAL A 116 -12.83 -14.76 -14.23
CA VAL A 116 -13.18 -14.16 -15.53
C VAL A 116 -13.70 -12.74 -15.34
N GLY A 117 -14.61 -12.53 -14.40
CA GLY A 117 -15.10 -11.20 -14.05
C GLY A 117 -13.99 -10.30 -13.53
N GLY A 118 -13.13 -10.80 -12.65
CA GLY A 118 -11.97 -10.09 -12.12
C GLY A 118 -10.99 -9.66 -13.22
N LEU A 119 -10.67 -10.54 -14.16
CA LEU A 119 -9.79 -10.23 -15.30
C LEU A 119 -10.39 -9.19 -16.25
N ARG A 120 -11.72 -9.21 -16.47
CA ARG A 120 -12.41 -8.20 -17.29
C ARG A 120 -12.28 -6.81 -16.66
N LEU A 121 -12.55 -6.69 -15.36
CA LEU A 121 -12.41 -5.43 -14.61
C LEU A 121 -10.95 -4.96 -14.60
N ALA A 122 -10.00 -5.88 -14.41
CA ALA A 122 -8.58 -5.57 -14.49
C ALA A 122 -8.16 -5.02 -15.85
N ALA A 123 -8.69 -5.57 -16.95
CA ALA A 123 -8.38 -5.10 -18.30
C ALA A 123 -8.85 -3.65 -18.55
N ASP A 124 -10.03 -3.28 -18.04
CA ASP A 124 -10.53 -1.91 -18.18
C ASP A 124 -9.76 -0.93 -17.27
N LEU A 125 -9.43 -1.34 -16.04
CA LEU A 125 -8.58 -0.56 -15.15
C LEU A 125 -7.17 -0.35 -15.76
N TYR A 126 -6.62 -1.39 -16.41
CA TYR A 126 -5.32 -1.31 -17.09
C TYR A 126 -5.30 -0.25 -18.20
N LYS A 127 -6.37 -0.14 -19.00
CA LYS A 127 -6.49 0.93 -20.02
C LYS A 127 -6.49 2.32 -19.39
N LYS A 128 -7.19 2.48 -18.26
CA LYS A 128 -7.24 3.76 -17.52
C LYS A 128 -5.92 4.08 -16.80
N ALA A 129 -5.15 3.06 -16.48
CA ALA A 129 -3.82 3.15 -15.90
C ALA A 129 -2.71 3.41 -16.94
N GLU A 130 -3.05 3.75 -18.19
CA GLU A 130 -2.07 4.09 -19.24
C GLU A 130 -0.97 5.06 -18.75
N PRO A 131 -1.28 6.14 -18.01
CA PRO A 131 -0.24 7.07 -17.54
C PRO A 131 0.79 6.45 -16.59
N PHE A 132 0.42 5.35 -15.92
CA PHE A 132 1.34 4.59 -15.06
C PHE A 132 2.10 3.52 -15.86
N VAL A 133 1.41 2.86 -16.79
CA VAL A 133 1.96 1.77 -17.60
C VAL A 133 2.98 2.29 -18.62
N SER A 134 2.73 3.44 -19.23
CA SER A 134 3.57 4.04 -20.27
C SER A 134 4.96 4.45 -19.77
N ARG A 135 5.12 4.67 -18.45
CA ARG A 135 6.41 4.91 -17.81
C ARG A 135 7.34 3.69 -17.80
N GLY A 136 6.82 2.49 -18.07
CA GLY A 136 7.61 1.26 -18.08
C GLY A 136 7.89 0.70 -16.68
N ARG A 137 8.97 -0.08 -16.56
CA ARG A 137 9.32 -0.77 -15.31
C ARG A 137 10.00 0.18 -14.34
N LEU A 138 9.63 0.10 -13.06
CA LEU A 138 10.22 0.92 -12.01
C LEU A 138 11.75 0.77 -11.94
N VAL A 139 12.26 -0.45 -12.06
CA VAL A 139 13.71 -0.73 -12.07
C VAL A 139 14.46 0.04 -13.16
N ASP A 140 13.85 0.26 -14.33
CA ASP A 140 14.51 0.94 -15.44
C ASP A 140 14.57 2.45 -15.20
N GLU A 141 13.50 3.05 -14.67
CA GLU A 141 13.48 4.47 -14.31
C GLU A 141 14.44 4.78 -13.18
N LEU A 142 14.44 3.98 -12.11
CA LEU A 142 15.34 4.14 -10.98
C LEU A 142 16.79 3.99 -11.41
N ALA A 143 17.11 2.95 -12.18
CA ALA A 143 18.46 2.74 -12.67
C ALA A 143 18.94 3.85 -13.64
N GLY A 144 18.03 4.62 -14.24
CA GLY A 144 18.35 5.75 -15.10
C GLY A 144 18.83 7.00 -14.35
N VAL A 145 18.64 7.07 -13.03
CA VAL A 145 19.09 8.19 -12.18
C VAL A 145 20.18 7.81 -11.17
N LEU A 146 20.63 6.55 -11.20
CA LEU A 146 21.69 6.03 -10.35
C LEU A 146 23.03 6.01 -11.09
N GLY A 147 24.13 6.06 -10.34
CA GLY A 147 25.45 5.76 -10.90
C GLY A 147 25.54 4.31 -11.40
N ASP A 148 26.44 4.05 -12.35
CA ASP A 148 26.51 2.76 -13.08
C ASP A 148 26.58 1.53 -12.16
N GLU A 149 27.34 1.61 -11.06
CA GLU A 149 27.47 0.54 -10.08
C GLU A 149 26.14 0.25 -9.35
N ASN A 150 25.52 1.29 -8.78
CA ASN A 150 24.22 1.20 -8.12
C ASN A 150 23.11 0.75 -9.10
N ALA A 151 23.15 1.23 -10.35
CA ALA A 151 22.22 0.85 -11.40
C ALA A 151 22.37 -0.63 -11.81
N ALA A 152 23.60 -1.14 -11.86
CA ALA A 152 23.86 -2.56 -12.12
C ALA A 152 23.38 -3.44 -10.95
N GLU A 153 23.68 -3.03 -9.72
CA GLU A 153 23.31 -3.77 -8.52
C GLU A 153 21.79 -3.80 -8.29
N LEU A 154 21.10 -2.67 -8.51
CA LEU A 154 19.65 -2.58 -8.48
C LEU A 154 19.00 -3.62 -9.41
N ARG A 155 19.49 -3.69 -10.66
CA ARG A 155 19.00 -4.66 -11.65
C ARG A 155 19.31 -6.09 -11.25
N ARG A 156 20.50 -6.35 -10.71
CA ARG A 156 20.92 -7.67 -10.23
C ARG A 156 19.99 -8.17 -9.12
N LEU A 157 19.78 -7.38 -8.08
CA LEU A 157 18.92 -7.70 -6.94
C LEU A 157 17.47 -7.97 -7.38
N THR A 158 16.92 -7.08 -8.22
CA THR A 158 15.55 -7.21 -8.75
C THR A 158 15.38 -8.49 -9.57
N LEU A 159 16.35 -8.80 -10.43
CA LEU A 159 16.33 -9.99 -11.28
C LEU A 159 16.51 -11.28 -10.48
N GLU A 160 17.38 -11.27 -9.47
CA GLU A 160 17.59 -12.39 -8.55
C GLU A 160 16.29 -12.75 -7.82
N TYR A 161 15.65 -11.74 -7.20
CA TYR A 161 14.37 -11.93 -6.52
C TYR A 161 13.28 -12.44 -7.47
N GLY A 162 13.11 -11.76 -8.62
CA GLY A 162 12.08 -12.12 -9.59
C GLY A 162 12.23 -13.57 -10.09
N ARG A 163 13.47 -14.04 -10.31
CA ARG A 163 13.72 -15.44 -10.68
C ARG A 163 13.30 -16.40 -9.56
N ALA A 164 13.69 -16.13 -8.33
CA ALA A 164 13.34 -16.98 -7.18
C ALA A 164 11.82 -17.03 -6.96
N ALA A 165 11.14 -15.89 -7.05
CA ALA A 165 9.69 -15.78 -6.93
C ALA A 165 8.96 -16.55 -8.03
N ILE A 166 9.38 -16.38 -9.29
CA ILE A 166 8.80 -17.09 -10.44
C ILE A 166 9.02 -18.61 -10.33
N GLU A 167 10.19 -19.05 -9.90
CA GLU A 167 10.52 -20.46 -9.76
C GLU A 167 9.62 -21.15 -8.72
N GLU A 168 9.45 -20.52 -7.56
CA GLU A 168 8.55 -21.03 -6.52
C GLU A 168 7.08 -21.02 -6.99
N SER A 169 6.62 -19.89 -7.53
CA SER A 169 5.22 -19.74 -7.97
C SER A 169 4.85 -20.63 -9.15
N ALA A 170 5.84 -21.09 -9.93
CA ALA A 170 5.62 -22.04 -11.03
C ALA A 170 5.28 -23.45 -10.53
N GLN A 171 5.75 -23.81 -9.34
CA GLN A 171 5.51 -25.11 -8.69
C GLN A 171 4.20 -25.11 -7.88
N GLU A 172 3.71 -23.95 -7.49
CA GLU A 172 2.43 -23.82 -6.80
C GLU A 172 1.24 -24.17 -7.70
N ASN A 173 0.23 -24.81 -7.11
CA ASN A 173 -1.00 -25.14 -7.80
C ASN A 173 -1.81 -23.87 -8.11
N GLY A 174 -2.18 -23.70 -9.37
CA GLY A 174 -3.11 -22.66 -9.81
C GLY A 174 -4.58 -23.04 -9.56
N PRO A 175 -5.52 -22.20 -10.03
CA PRO A 175 -6.97 -22.44 -9.87
C PRO A 175 -7.47 -23.77 -10.44
N SER A 176 -6.76 -24.34 -11.41
CA SER A 176 -7.06 -25.65 -12.01
C SER A 176 -6.55 -26.85 -11.19
N GLY A 177 -5.93 -26.62 -10.03
CA GLY A 177 -5.31 -27.66 -9.21
C GLY A 177 -4.00 -28.23 -9.78
N ARG A 178 -3.53 -27.72 -10.92
CA ARG A 178 -2.25 -28.07 -11.53
C ARG A 178 -1.19 -26.98 -11.28
N PRO A 179 0.11 -27.31 -11.29
CA PRO A 179 1.17 -26.31 -11.21
C PRO A 179 0.98 -25.21 -12.25
N ARG A 180 1.14 -23.94 -11.85
CA ARG A 180 0.95 -22.77 -12.75
C ARG A 180 1.90 -22.79 -13.96
N GLY A 181 3.07 -23.42 -13.81
CA GLY A 181 4.15 -23.35 -14.78
C GLY A 181 4.74 -21.94 -14.89
N ARG A 182 5.78 -21.79 -15.70
CA ARG A 182 6.59 -20.56 -15.72
C ARG A 182 5.81 -19.32 -16.21
N MET A 183 5.01 -19.45 -17.27
CA MET A 183 4.24 -18.32 -17.81
C MET A 183 3.16 -17.86 -16.82
N GLY A 184 2.45 -18.81 -16.22
CA GLY A 184 1.45 -18.52 -15.18
C GLY A 184 2.07 -17.83 -13.96
N ALA A 185 3.25 -18.28 -13.54
CA ALA A 185 4.00 -17.66 -12.45
C ALA A 185 4.44 -16.22 -12.76
N VAL A 186 4.96 -15.95 -13.97
CA VAL A 186 5.32 -14.57 -14.38
C VAL A 186 4.12 -13.64 -14.30
N MET A 187 2.96 -14.06 -14.80
CA MET A 187 1.75 -13.25 -14.73
C MET A 187 1.25 -13.09 -13.30
N HIS A 188 1.31 -14.15 -12.49
CA HIS A 188 0.93 -14.10 -11.08
C HIS A 188 1.78 -13.09 -10.31
N GLU A 189 3.11 -13.17 -10.40
CA GLU A 189 4.01 -12.25 -9.69
C GLU A 189 3.78 -10.79 -10.10
N ARG A 190 3.58 -10.53 -11.40
CA ARG A 190 3.27 -9.17 -11.87
C ARG A 190 1.96 -8.63 -11.29
N LEU A 191 0.93 -9.46 -11.23
CA LEU A 191 -0.36 -9.07 -10.64
C LEU A 191 -0.24 -8.88 -9.13
N THR A 192 0.55 -9.71 -8.45
CA THR A 192 0.83 -9.56 -7.02
C THR A 192 1.53 -8.24 -6.73
N THR A 193 2.62 -7.91 -7.43
CA THR A 193 3.32 -6.61 -7.27
C THR A 193 2.39 -5.43 -7.54
N LEU A 194 1.60 -5.47 -8.62
CA LEU A 194 0.61 -4.42 -8.90
C LEU A 194 -0.46 -4.32 -7.80
N GLY A 195 -0.91 -5.46 -7.27
CA GLY A 195 -1.86 -5.52 -6.16
C GLY A 195 -1.33 -4.87 -4.90
N HIS A 196 -0.05 -5.05 -4.57
CA HIS A 196 0.59 -4.35 -3.45
C HIS A 196 0.60 -2.83 -3.66
N GLU A 197 0.95 -2.35 -4.87
CA GLU A 197 0.96 -0.92 -5.17
C GLU A 197 -0.46 -0.31 -5.08
N VAL A 198 -1.48 -1.00 -5.61
CA VAL A 198 -2.89 -0.59 -5.45
C VAL A 198 -3.31 -0.56 -3.99
N ARG A 199 -2.91 -1.56 -3.20
CA ARG A 199 -3.20 -1.62 -1.76
C ARG A 199 -2.55 -0.46 -1.02
N GLN A 200 -1.26 -0.22 -1.22
CA GLN A 200 -0.55 0.89 -0.59
C GLN A 200 -1.18 2.24 -0.98
N SER A 201 -1.57 2.39 -2.24
CA SER A 201 -2.28 3.56 -2.72
C SER A 201 -3.65 3.75 -2.06
N PHE A 202 -4.42 2.68 -1.90
CA PHE A 202 -5.67 2.69 -1.14
C PHE A 202 -5.44 3.08 0.32
N GLU A 203 -4.41 2.53 0.98
CA GLU A 203 -4.03 2.89 2.35
C GLU A 203 -3.62 4.36 2.45
N ARG A 204 -2.82 4.88 1.52
CA ARG A 204 -2.41 6.31 1.50
C ARG A 204 -3.58 7.26 1.27
N THR A 205 -4.59 6.87 0.51
CA THR A 205 -5.67 7.76 0.11
C THR A 205 -6.90 7.62 1.00
N VAL A 206 -7.47 6.42 1.07
CA VAL A 206 -8.73 6.17 1.77
C VAL A 206 -8.53 6.12 3.29
N VAL A 207 -7.47 5.46 3.77
CA VAL A 207 -7.21 5.39 5.22
C VAL A 207 -6.75 6.75 5.76
N ALA A 208 -5.95 7.50 4.99
CA ALA A 208 -5.57 8.85 5.38
C ALA A 208 -6.77 9.78 5.49
N GLN A 209 -7.70 9.75 4.52
CA GLN A 209 -8.97 10.50 4.60
C GLN A 209 -9.78 10.11 5.84
N GLY A 210 -9.80 8.83 6.21
CA GLY A 210 -10.41 8.36 7.45
C GLY A 210 -9.79 9.03 8.68
N ARG A 211 -8.46 9.09 8.77
CA ARG A 211 -7.76 9.75 9.90
C ARG A 211 -8.01 11.26 9.96
N GLU A 212 -8.07 11.93 8.81
CA GLU A 212 -8.42 13.35 8.74
C GLU A 212 -9.85 13.59 9.23
N PHE A 213 -10.78 12.69 8.88
CA PHE A 213 -12.14 12.72 9.37
C PHE A 213 -12.22 12.49 10.89
N GLU A 214 -11.49 11.51 11.44
CA GLU A 214 -11.39 11.31 12.90
C GLU A 214 -10.87 12.56 13.62
N ALA A 215 -9.82 13.19 13.09
CA ALA A 215 -9.26 14.41 13.66
C ALA A 215 -10.28 15.56 13.63
N LEU A 216 -11.04 15.69 12.53
CA LEU A 216 -12.10 16.69 12.42
C LEU A 216 -13.21 16.46 13.46
N LEU A 217 -13.69 15.24 13.63
CA LEU A 217 -14.73 14.93 14.62
C LEU A 217 -14.26 15.26 16.04
N LYS A 218 -13.04 14.83 16.38
CA LYS A 218 -12.44 15.11 17.69
C LYS A 218 -12.32 16.60 17.95
N ASP A 219 -11.85 17.36 16.96
CA ASP A 219 -11.68 18.79 17.07
C ASP A 219 -13.00 19.55 17.17
N LEU A 220 -14.04 19.05 16.50
CA LEU A 220 -15.40 19.58 16.64
C LEU A 220 -16.01 19.24 18.01
N GLY A 221 -15.42 18.32 18.79
CA GLY A 221 -15.96 17.91 20.08
C GLY A 221 -17.36 17.30 19.95
N VAL A 222 -17.60 16.50 18.90
CA VAL A 222 -18.88 15.82 18.72
C VAL A 222 -19.14 14.79 19.82
N THR A 223 -20.38 14.62 20.23
CA THR A 223 -20.75 13.54 21.16
C THR A 223 -20.75 12.18 20.45
N PRO A 224 -20.66 11.05 21.17
CA PRO A 224 -20.74 9.72 20.56
C PRO A 224 -22.02 9.49 19.72
N GLU A 225 -23.15 10.08 20.14
CA GLU A 225 -24.42 10.00 19.42
C GLU A 225 -24.38 10.80 18.11
N GLN A 226 -23.85 12.02 18.16
CA GLN A 226 -23.67 12.85 16.96
C GLN A 226 -22.72 12.18 15.97
N GLU A 227 -21.59 11.68 16.48
CA GLU A 227 -20.60 10.94 15.71
C GLU A 227 -21.21 9.75 14.97
N SER A 228 -22.00 8.93 15.67
CA SER A 228 -22.69 7.78 15.08
C SER A 228 -23.59 8.19 13.90
N VAL A 229 -24.36 9.28 14.05
CA VAL A 229 -25.22 9.79 12.97
C VAL A 229 -24.39 10.33 11.81
N ILE A 230 -23.33 11.09 12.08
CA ILE A 230 -22.44 11.66 11.05
C ILE A 230 -21.78 10.54 10.26
N ARG A 231 -21.28 9.50 10.94
CA ARG A 231 -20.70 8.31 10.29
C ARG A 231 -21.71 7.62 9.40
N ALA A 232 -22.93 7.37 9.88
CA ALA A 232 -23.97 6.75 9.07
C ALA A 232 -24.28 7.55 7.78
N VAL A 233 -24.34 8.88 7.86
CA VAL A 233 -24.56 9.74 6.69
C VAL A 233 -23.41 9.66 5.68
N ILE A 234 -22.17 9.66 6.17
CA ILE A 234 -20.98 9.57 5.32
C ILE A 234 -20.87 8.19 4.70
N GLU A 235 -21.06 7.12 5.48
CA GLU A 235 -21.06 5.74 5.00
C GLU A 235 -22.13 5.53 3.92
N GLU A 236 -23.37 5.97 4.17
CA GLU A 236 -24.45 5.90 3.18
C GLU A 236 -24.04 6.58 1.87
N THR A 237 -23.49 7.80 1.96
CA THR A 237 -23.09 8.59 0.80
C THR A 237 -21.88 7.98 0.09
N TYR A 238 -20.88 7.53 0.85
CA TYR A 238 -19.62 7.00 0.32
C TYR A 238 -19.82 5.62 -0.31
N ILE A 239 -20.57 4.72 0.33
CA ILE A 239 -20.88 3.39 -0.20
C ILE A 239 -21.71 3.52 -1.48
N ALA A 240 -22.75 4.37 -1.49
CA ALA A 240 -23.62 4.53 -2.64
C ALA A 240 -22.90 5.13 -3.87
N THR A 241 -21.80 5.86 -3.64
CA THR A 241 -21.13 6.64 -4.70
C THR A 241 -19.69 6.23 -4.94
N PHE A 242 -19.18 5.25 -4.19
CA PHE A 242 -17.76 4.84 -4.18
C PHE A 242 -16.82 6.04 -4.06
N GLY A 243 -17.11 6.93 -3.10
CA GLY A 243 -16.32 8.15 -2.87
C GLY A 243 -16.47 9.22 -3.95
N LYS A 244 -17.40 9.07 -4.90
CA LYS A 244 -17.67 10.06 -5.96
C LYS A 244 -19.09 10.63 -5.89
N PRO A 245 -19.50 11.25 -4.77
CA PRO A 245 -20.82 11.85 -4.67
C PRO A 245 -20.97 13.04 -5.62
N THR A 246 -22.11 13.13 -6.29
CA THR A 246 -22.50 14.31 -7.08
C THR A 246 -22.66 15.54 -6.20
N ARG A 247 -22.60 16.76 -6.76
CA ARG A 247 -22.83 18.00 -5.97
C ARG A 247 -24.13 17.96 -5.15
N PRO A 248 -25.29 17.56 -5.70
CA PRO A 248 -26.51 17.42 -4.91
C PRO A 248 -26.38 16.44 -3.73
N GLN A 249 -25.71 15.30 -3.93
CA GLN A 249 -25.47 14.32 -2.87
C GLN A 249 -24.52 14.86 -1.78
N GLN A 250 -23.46 15.57 -2.17
CA GLN A 250 -22.56 16.25 -1.24
C GLN A 250 -23.32 17.30 -0.41
N THR A 251 -24.14 18.13 -1.04
CA THR A 251 -24.95 19.14 -0.35
C THR A 251 -25.97 18.48 0.59
N ALA A 252 -26.66 17.43 0.17
CA ALA A 252 -27.59 16.69 1.02
C ALA A 252 -26.88 16.07 2.24
N GLY A 253 -25.74 15.41 2.03
CA GLY A 253 -24.92 14.86 3.12
C GLY A 253 -24.46 15.95 4.08
N PHE A 254 -23.93 17.07 3.56
CA PHE A 254 -23.51 18.21 4.36
C PHE A 254 -24.66 18.80 5.20
N VAL A 255 -25.84 19.00 4.61
CA VAL A 255 -27.01 19.53 5.33
C VAL A 255 -27.45 18.59 6.45
N LYS A 256 -27.45 17.27 6.21
CA LYS A 256 -27.73 16.27 7.26
C LYS A 256 -26.72 16.38 8.41
N ILE A 257 -25.43 16.42 8.11
CA ILE A 257 -24.35 16.55 9.11
C ILE A 257 -24.49 17.86 9.89
N TYR A 258 -24.65 18.98 9.19
CA TYR A 258 -24.80 20.30 9.80
C TYR A 258 -26.00 20.38 10.75
N GLY A 259 -27.10 19.68 10.42
CA GLY A 259 -28.29 19.60 11.27
C GLY A 259 -28.07 18.88 12.60
N VAL A 260 -27.11 17.95 12.67
CA VAL A 260 -26.76 17.17 13.88
C VAL A 260 -25.88 17.97 14.84
N LEU A 261 -25.07 18.88 14.32
CA LEU A 261 -24.15 19.72 15.10
C LEU A 261 -24.90 20.82 15.86
N ASP A 262 -24.38 21.21 17.02
CA ASP A 262 -24.84 22.38 17.77
C ASP A 262 -24.29 23.71 17.20
N GLU A 263 -24.66 24.84 17.80
CA GLU A 263 -24.26 26.16 17.31
C GLU A 263 -22.74 26.40 17.38
N GLU A 264 -22.07 25.94 18.44
CA GLU A 264 -20.63 26.12 18.62
C GLU A 264 -19.85 25.27 17.61
N GLN A 265 -20.25 24.00 17.47
CA GLN A 265 -19.69 23.06 16.50
C GLN A 265 -19.88 23.55 15.07
N ARG A 266 -21.06 24.10 14.72
CA ARG A 266 -21.32 24.70 13.40
C ARG A 266 -20.42 25.90 13.12
N ARG A 267 -20.18 26.75 14.13
CA ARG A 267 -19.26 27.89 14.00
C ARG A 267 -17.82 27.42 13.75
N GLU A 268 -17.37 26.40 14.47
CA GLU A 268 -16.04 25.82 14.27
C GLU A 268 -15.90 25.17 12.89
N LEU A 269 -16.89 24.39 12.46
CA LEU A 269 -16.92 23.81 11.13
C LEU A 269 -16.86 24.89 10.03
N ALA A 270 -17.65 25.96 10.16
CA ALA A 270 -17.65 27.07 9.21
C ALA A 270 -16.30 27.81 9.17
N ARG A 271 -15.67 28.04 10.33
CA ARG A 271 -14.33 28.63 10.43
C ARG A 271 -13.30 27.81 9.66
N ARG A 272 -13.33 26.48 9.81
CA ARG A 272 -12.42 25.57 9.10
C ARG A 272 -12.65 25.53 7.60
N LEU A 273 -13.91 25.48 7.16
CA LEU A 273 -14.24 25.54 5.73
C LEU A 273 -13.81 26.86 5.10
N GLY A 274 -13.98 27.98 5.82
CA GLY A 274 -13.48 29.29 5.40
C GLY A 274 -11.95 29.36 5.33
N ALA A 275 -11.24 28.77 6.29
CA ALA A 275 -9.78 28.72 6.30
C ALA A 275 -9.21 27.82 5.18
N ALA A 276 -9.86 26.68 4.89
CA ALA A 276 -9.48 25.79 3.80
C ALA A 276 -9.68 26.43 2.41
N GLY A 277 -10.74 27.24 2.25
CA GLY A 277 -11.01 27.97 1.00
C GLY A 277 -10.02 29.11 0.71
N ASN A 278 -9.29 29.58 1.73
CA ASN A 278 -8.37 30.72 1.63
C ASN A 278 -6.89 30.30 1.53
N GLN A 279 -6.58 29.00 1.48
CA GLN A 279 -5.22 28.56 1.19
C GLN A 279 -4.87 28.89 -0.26
N PRO A 280 -3.78 29.65 -0.53
CA PRO A 280 -3.39 29.96 -1.89
C PRO A 280 -3.04 28.65 -2.60
N LYS A 281 -3.83 28.30 -3.63
CA LYS A 281 -3.47 27.21 -4.55
C LYS A 281 -2.07 27.51 -5.05
N ALA A 282 -1.09 26.70 -4.63
CA ALA A 282 0.27 26.82 -5.09
C ALA A 282 0.22 26.87 -6.62
N ARG A 283 0.59 28.02 -7.19
CA ARG A 283 0.63 28.24 -8.64
C ARG A 283 1.46 27.12 -9.24
N GLU A 284 0.77 26.16 -9.84
CA GLU A 284 1.34 25.17 -10.74
C GLU A 284 2.07 25.97 -11.81
N LYS A 285 3.40 26.11 -11.66
CA LYS A 285 4.24 26.71 -12.68
C LYS A 285 4.16 25.80 -13.90
N ARG A 286 3.21 26.09 -14.79
CA ARG A 286 3.31 25.71 -16.20
C ARG A 286 4.55 26.42 -16.74
N GLY A 287 5.69 25.76 -16.66
CA GLY A 287 6.86 26.08 -17.45
C GLY A 287 6.53 25.77 -18.91
N GLY A 288 6.70 26.78 -19.76
CA GLY A 288 6.68 26.63 -21.22
C GLY A 288 7.98 26.09 -21.76
#